data_AF-A0A0N8PTB2-F1
#
_entry.id   AF-A0A0N8PTB2-F1
#
_cell.length_a   1.000
_cell.length_b   1.000
_cell.length_c   1.000
_cell.angle_alpha   90.00
_cell.angle_beta   90.00
_cell.angle_gamma   90.00
#
_symmetry.space_group_name_H-M   'P 1'
#
loop_
_entity.id
_entity.type
_entity.pdbx_description
1 polymer ?
#
loop_
_entity_poly.entity_id
_entity_poly.type
_entity_poly.pdbx_seq_one_letter_code
_entity_poly.pdbx_strand_id
1 'polypeptide(L)'
;MQMLTIEPGKEPESTHRIAAKTRQFSAVKLAHVCAGMLWSASGTADGPIRPVWMALAGGEAELRPFVANMRKGRPAILHDPHRSSYSRGKPTRFELLRSAGYTYTTRRIVLPDDSNGEIVIASLDDLLGIDPGLIAPEGIRFLALPPRWWVDQERDTLRTDRAMGSEIVQHMRRLTPHLYTIGIDTRLLTPDALLALVPIAVYVRSYVDRRTRRPMFMTPAFALQLYFAGLASGVFSLASSSASRANYKDNPSDLWHFARHKWAASFIEEETGAVGLLPGIAGYASHAAVDQLLATEAARYVAVQEWAHVAA
;
A
#
# COMPACT_ATOMS: atom_id res chain seq x y z
N MET A 1 -7.51 12.21 16.23
CA MET A 1 -7.37 10.75 16.21
C MET A 1 -8.74 10.12 16.04
N GLN A 2 -8.86 9.10 15.20
CA GLN A 2 -10.13 8.47 14.86
C GLN A 2 -10.40 7.28 15.79
N MET A 3 -11.50 7.34 16.55
CA MET A 3 -11.85 6.29 17.51
C MET A 3 -12.82 5.30 16.88
N LEU A 4 -12.50 4.02 17.00
CA LEU A 4 -13.38 2.92 16.64
C LEU A 4 -13.97 2.32 17.91
N THR A 5 -15.24 1.89 17.83
CA THR A 5 -15.87 1.10 18.88
C THR A 5 -16.53 -0.14 18.33
N ILE A 6 -16.61 -1.17 19.15
CA ILE A 6 -17.28 -2.42 18.80
C ILE A 6 -18.11 -2.90 19.99
N GLU A 7 -19.34 -3.31 19.69
CA GLU A 7 -20.20 -3.96 20.67
C GLU A 7 -20.08 -5.48 20.50
N PRO A 8 -19.90 -6.24 21.58
CA PRO A 8 -20.01 -7.67 21.53
C PRO A 8 -21.47 -8.01 21.19
N GLY A 9 -21.70 -8.51 19.96
CA GLY A 9 -23.04 -8.84 19.47
C GLY A 9 -23.82 -9.74 20.43
N LYS A 10 -25.09 -9.40 20.62
CA LYS A 10 -26.13 -10.26 21.20
C LYS A 10 -26.30 -11.49 20.31
N GLU A 11 -26.36 -12.67 20.90
CA GLU A 11 -26.82 -13.88 20.20
C GLU A 11 -28.28 -13.68 19.70
N PRO A 12 -28.68 -14.33 18.60
CA PRO A 12 -30.04 -14.17 18.07
C PRO A 12 -31.09 -14.63 19.09
N GLU A 13 -32.19 -13.89 19.11
CA GLU A 13 -33.16 -13.70 20.19
C GLU A 13 -33.87 -14.96 20.73
N SER A 14 -33.89 -15.11 22.06
CA SER A 14 -35.08 -15.58 22.76
C SER A 14 -35.81 -14.36 23.33
N THR A 15 -37.06 -14.18 22.91
CA THR A 15 -37.96 -13.08 23.24
C THR A 15 -38.08 -12.88 24.77
N HIS A 16 -38.02 -11.62 25.20
CA HIS A 16 -38.05 -11.11 26.57
C HIS A 16 -36.74 -11.16 27.37
N ARG A 17 -35.91 -10.10 27.23
CA ARG A 17 -35.13 -9.57 28.36
C ARG A 17 -34.76 -8.10 28.14
N ILE A 18 -34.88 -7.34 29.23
CA ILE A 18 -34.37 -5.97 29.43
C ILE A 18 -32.98 -5.88 28.81
N ALA A 19 -32.74 -4.85 27.98
CA ALA A 19 -31.48 -4.66 27.26
C ALA A 19 -30.28 -4.70 28.22
N ALA A 20 -29.63 -5.85 28.33
CA ALA A 20 -28.42 -5.99 29.12
C ALA A 20 -27.36 -5.04 28.56
N LYS A 21 -26.77 -4.22 29.42
CA LYS A 21 -25.68 -3.30 29.09
C LYS A 21 -24.49 -4.12 28.61
N THR A 22 -24.32 -4.24 27.30
CA THR A 22 -23.17 -4.93 26.70
C THR A 22 -21.94 -4.04 26.82
N ARG A 23 -20.82 -4.60 27.28
CA ARG A 23 -19.56 -3.87 27.43
C ARG A 23 -19.04 -3.48 26.04
N GLN A 24 -18.97 -2.18 25.76
CA GLN A 24 -18.35 -1.65 24.54
C GLN A 24 -16.82 -1.66 24.68
N PHE A 25 -16.11 -1.93 23.59
CA PHE A 25 -14.65 -1.82 23.56
C PHE A 25 -14.24 -0.79 22.51
N SER A 26 -13.15 -0.07 22.79
CA SER A 26 -12.60 0.97 21.92
C SER A 26 -11.20 0.63 21.43
N ALA A 27 -10.87 1.18 20.27
CA ALA A 27 -9.50 1.24 19.75
C ALA A 27 -9.31 2.55 18.97
N VAL A 28 -8.10 3.08 18.97
CA VAL A 28 -7.69 4.17 18.08
C VAL A 28 -7.29 3.58 16.73
N LYS A 29 -7.91 4.03 15.64
CA LYS A 29 -7.45 3.73 14.28
C LYS A 29 -6.25 4.63 13.97
N LEU A 30 -5.09 4.02 13.78
CA LEU A 30 -3.87 4.75 13.41
C LEU A 30 -3.82 4.97 11.90
N ALA A 31 -4.02 3.92 11.12
CA ALA A 31 -3.95 3.96 9.67
C ALA A 31 -4.69 2.77 9.05
N HIS A 32 -5.08 2.89 7.78
CA HIS A 32 -5.59 1.74 7.03
C HIS A 32 -5.32 1.87 5.53
N VAL A 33 -5.34 0.74 4.85
CA VAL A 33 -5.25 0.64 3.40
C VAL A 33 -6.37 -0.23 2.87
N CYS A 34 -7.10 0.28 1.88
CA CYS A 34 -8.06 -0.48 1.08
C CYS A 34 -7.46 -0.73 -0.30
N ALA A 35 -7.74 -1.90 -0.89
CA ALA A 35 -7.30 -2.21 -2.26
C ALA A 35 -8.36 -3.02 -2.97
N GLY A 36 -9.51 -2.40 -3.26
CA GLY A 36 -10.70 -3.15 -3.62
C GLY A 36 -10.65 -3.90 -4.93
N MET A 37 -9.80 -3.47 -5.85
CA MET A 37 -9.58 -4.15 -7.12
C MET A 37 -8.57 -5.30 -7.01
N LEU A 38 -7.74 -5.29 -5.97
CA LEU A 38 -6.88 -6.44 -5.63
C LEU A 38 -7.64 -7.46 -4.77
N TRP A 39 -8.76 -7.09 -4.16
CA TRP A 39 -9.49 -7.95 -3.25
C TRP A 39 -10.99 -7.89 -3.47
N SER A 40 -11.53 -8.95 -4.07
CA SER A 40 -12.94 -9.08 -4.48
C SER A 40 -13.94 -8.89 -3.34
N ALA A 41 -13.52 -9.13 -2.09
CA ALA A 41 -14.38 -8.95 -0.93
C ALA A 41 -14.38 -7.53 -0.37
N SER A 42 -13.69 -6.57 -1.02
CA SER A 42 -13.79 -5.17 -0.65
C SER A 42 -15.24 -4.69 -0.71
N GLY A 43 -15.68 -3.95 0.31
CA GLY A 43 -17.08 -3.59 0.47
C GLY A 43 -17.63 -2.76 -0.70
N THR A 44 -18.96 -2.74 -0.84
CA THR A 44 -19.65 -1.81 -1.75
C THR A 44 -19.57 -0.38 -1.22
N ALA A 45 -19.91 0.62 -2.05
CA ALA A 45 -19.88 2.05 -1.65
C ALA A 45 -20.68 2.35 -0.37
N ASP A 46 -21.77 1.61 -0.12
CA ASP A 46 -22.63 1.73 1.07
C ASP A 46 -22.33 0.69 2.16
N GLY A 47 -21.35 -0.18 1.92
CA GLY A 47 -20.94 -1.27 2.79
C GLY A 47 -19.88 -0.86 3.83
N PRO A 48 -19.49 -1.78 4.72
CA PRO A 48 -18.36 -1.55 5.59
C PRO A 48 -17.07 -1.42 4.77
N ILE A 49 -16.17 -0.56 5.24
CA ILE A 49 -14.80 -0.44 4.77
C ILE A 49 -14.07 -1.73 5.18
N ARG A 50 -13.49 -2.40 4.20
CA ARG A 50 -12.76 -3.66 4.40
C ARG A 50 -11.30 -3.44 4.02
N PRO A 51 -10.44 -3.08 4.99
CA PRO A 51 -9.04 -2.81 4.71
C PRO A 51 -8.28 -4.10 4.42
N VAL A 52 -7.31 -4.05 3.52
CA VAL A 52 -6.33 -5.15 3.33
C VAL A 52 -5.18 -5.05 4.33
N TRP A 53 -4.98 -3.86 4.90
CA TRP A 53 -4.03 -3.59 5.98
C TRP A 53 -4.60 -2.53 6.93
N MET A 54 -4.46 -2.71 8.24
CA MET A 54 -4.93 -1.75 9.24
C MET A 54 -4.06 -1.78 10.49
N ALA A 55 -3.74 -0.61 11.03
CA ALA A 55 -3.08 -0.45 12.32
C ALA A 55 -4.03 0.17 13.35
N LEU A 56 -4.10 -0.46 14.52
CA LEU A 56 -4.90 -0.08 15.66
C LEU A 56 -4.02 0.09 16.89
N ALA A 57 -4.39 0.99 17.78
CA ALA A 57 -3.76 1.15 19.09
C ALA A 57 -4.79 1.28 20.21
N GLY A 58 -4.39 0.97 21.43
CA GLY A 58 -5.22 1.15 22.62
C GLY A 58 -4.57 0.56 23.85
N GLY A 59 -5.20 0.75 25.01
CA GLY A 59 -4.80 0.06 26.24
C GLY A 59 -5.01 -1.44 26.11
N GLU A 60 -4.12 -2.24 26.71
CA GLU A 60 -4.14 -3.72 26.62
C GLU A 60 -5.51 -4.32 26.99
N ALA A 61 -6.19 -3.74 27.98
CA ALA A 61 -7.50 -4.21 28.46
C ALA A 61 -8.65 -3.99 27.46
N GLU A 62 -8.55 -3.00 26.56
CA GLU A 62 -9.58 -2.69 25.57
C GLU A 62 -9.24 -3.24 24.19
N LEU A 63 -7.99 -3.14 23.77
CA LEU A 63 -7.59 -3.49 22.40
C LEU A 63 -7.71 -4.99 22.14
N ARG A 64 -7.34 -5.84 23.11
CA ARG A 64 -7.44 -7.30 22.98
C ARG A 64 -8.86 -7.78 22.71
N PRO A 65 -9.88 -7.45 23.53
CA PRO A 65 -11.26 -7.83 23.23
C PRO A 65 -11.82 -7.12 21.99
N PHE A 66 -11.39 -5.89 21.69
CA PHE A 66 -11.76 -5.21 20.44
C PHE A 66 -11.33 -6.01 19.20
N VAL A 67 -10.05 -6.37 19.12
CA VAL A 67 -9.46 -7.13 18.01
C VAL A 67 -10.06 -8.54 17.94
N ALA A 68 -10.34 -9.17 19.08
CA ALA A 68 -11.02 -10.47 19.11
C ALA A 68 -12.43 -10.42 18.49
N ASN A 69 -13.17 -9.31 18.66
CA ASN A 69 -14.46 -9.11 18.00
C ASN A 69 -14.30 -8.86 16.49
N MET A 70 -13.33 -8.03 16.09
CA MET A 70 -13.00 -7.80 14.67
C MET A 70 -12.63 -9.10 13.96
N ARG A 71 -11.82 -9.97 14.59
CA ARG A 71 -11.47 -11.32 14.08
C ARG A 71 -12.68 -12.22 13.83
N LYS A 72 -13.78 -12.00 14.55
CA LYS A 72 -15.04 -12.72 14.36
C LYS A 72 -15.90 -12.13 13.23
N GLY A 73 -15.40 -11.13 12.50
CA GLY A 73 -16.15 -10.43 11.44
C GLY A 73 -17.14 -9.41 11.96
N ARG A 74 -17.03 -9.00 13.23
CA ARG A 74 -17.93 -7.96 13.77
C ARG A 74 -17.44 -6.58 13.29
N PRO A 75 -18.32 -5.73 12.74
CA PRO A 75 -17.90 -4.42 12.26
C PRO A 75 -17.66 -3.46 13.43
N ALA A 76 -16.56 -2.71 13.36
CA ALA A 76 -16.29 -1.59 14.24
C ALA A 76 -16.87 -0.29 13.66
N ILE A 77 -17.45 0.55 14.51
CA ILE A 77 -18.04 1.84 14.13
C ILE A 77 -17.02 2.95 14.38
N LEU A 78 -16.78 3.76 13.35
CA LEU A 78 -15.98 4.97 13.44
C LEU A 78 -16.80 6.10 14.07
N HIS A 79 -16.31 6.63 15.19
CA HIS A 79 -16.79 7.86 15.78
C HIS A 79 -16.07 9.04 15.15
N ASP A 80 -16.81 9.82 14.39
CA ASP A 80 -16.35 11.08 13.83
C ASP A 80 -16.86 12.22 14.71
N PRO A 81 -15.98 12.89 15.49
CA PRO A 81 -16.38 13.97 16.39
C PRO A 81 -16.91 15.20 15.66
N HIS A 82 -16.65 15.33 14.34
CA HIS A 82 -17.12 16.44 13.52
C HIS A 82 -18.46 16.15 12.83
N ARG A 83 -18.98 14.93 12.95
CA ARG A 83 -20.28 14.55 12.40
C ARG A 83 -21.35 14.92 13.42
N SER A 84 -22.22 15.88 13.07
CA SER A 84 -23.34 16.24 13.95
C SER A 84 -24.26 15.04 14.17
N SER A 85 -24.83 14.93 15.37
CA SER A 85 -25.86 13.93 15.71
C SER A 85 -27.10 14.00 14.82
N TYR A 86 -27.26 15.09 14.05
CA TYR A 86 -28.33 15.31 13.07
C TYR A 86 -28.01 14.81 11.65
N SER A 87 -26.79 14.31 11.42
CA SER A 87 -26.41 13.66 10.17
C SER A 87 -27.16 12.34 10.00
N ARG A 88 -28.16 12.31 9.11
CA ARG A 88 -28.95 11.10 8.75
C ARG A 88 -28.13 10.00 8.04
N GLY A 89 -26.83 10.20 7.83
CA GLY A 89 -26.00 9.22 7.13
C GLY A 89 -25.69 8.01 8.00
N LYS A 90 -25.67 6.80 7.41
CA LYS A 90 -25.19 5.59 8.08
C LYS A 90 -23.78 5.84 8.66
N PRO A 91 -23.47 5.32 9.87
CA PRO A 91 -22.13 5.45 10.44
C PRO A 91 -21.13 4.69 9.58
N THR A 92 -19.91 5.21 9.47
CA THR A 92 -18.80 4.53 8.80
C THR A 92 -18.42 3.30 9.61
N ARG A 93 -18.35 2.14 8.95
CA ARG A 93 -18.06 0.86 9.58
C ARG A 93 -16.79 0.27 9.00
N PHE A 94 -15.99 -0.39 9.82
CA PHE A 94 -14.82 -1.17 9.40
C PHE A 94 -15.07 -2.64 9.71
N GLU A 95 -14.75 -3.53 8.77
CA GLU A 95 -14.96 -4.97 8.93
C GLU A 95 -13.71 -5.72 8.46
N LEU A 96 -13.23 -6.67 9.27
CA LEU A 96 -12.22 -7.65 8.88
C LEU A 96 -12.93 -9.00 8.67
N LEU A 97 -13.03 -9.44 7.43
CA LEU A 97 -13.74 -10.68 7.10
C LEU A 97 -13.04 -11.89 7.71
N ARG A 98 -13.78 -12.68 8.50
CA ARG A 98 -13.25 -13.90 9.14
C ARG A 98 -12.67 -14.89 8.13
N SER A 99 -13.29 -15.01 6.95
CA SER A 99 -12.88 -15.93 5.88
C SER A 99 -11.65 -15.48 5.11
N ALA A 100 -11.15 -14.25 5.32
CA ALA A 100 -10.08 -13.68 4.52
C ALA A 100 -8.68 -14.02 5.04
N GLY A 101 -8.55 -14.68 6.20
CA GLY A 101 -7.27 -15.18 6.68
C GLY A 101 -6.27 -14.09 7.12
N TYR A 102 -6.74 -12.98 7.71
CA TYR A 102 -5.84 -11.93 8.19
C TYR A 102 -4.79 -12.46 9.18
N THR A 103 -3.55 -12.02 8.99
CA THR A 103 -2.48 -12.13 9.98
C THR A 103 -2.53 -10.96 10.93
N TYR A 104 -2.22 -11.20 12.21
CA TYR A 104 -2.23 -10.17 13.23
C TYR A 104 -0.88 -10.12 13.94
N THR A 105 -0.22 -8.96 13.88
CA THR A 105 1.01 -8.70 14.63
C THR A 105 0.72 -7.73 15.76
N THR A 106 1.14 -8.08 16.99
CA THR A 106 0.96 -7.25 18.18
C THR A 106 2.31 -6.78 18.70
N ARG A 107 2.41 -5.49 19.04
CA ARG A 107 3.57 -4.91 19.71
C ARG A 107 3.10 -4.14 20.94
N ARG A 108 3.72 -4.41 22.08
CA ARG A 108 3.51 -3.61 23.29
C ARG A 108 4.31 -2.32 23.20
N ILE A 109 3.73 -1.23 23.70
CA ILE A 109 4.34 0.09 23.75
C ILE A 109 4.14 0.68 25.14
N VAL A 110 5.04 1.58 25.54
CA VAL A 110 4.86 2.42 26.72
C VAL A 110 4.27 3.73 26.24
N LEU A 111 3.14 4.13 26.83
CA LEU A 111 2.47 5.39 26.52
C LEU A 111 3.13 6.56 27.29
N PRO A 112 2.92 7.83 26.88
CA PRO A 112 3.56 8.98 27.52
C PRO A 112 3.26 9.16 29.02
N ASP A 113 2.21 8.51 29.52
CA ASP A 113 1.80 8.50 30.93
C ASP A 113 2.35 7.27 31.69
N ASP A 114 3.38 6.62 31.15
CA ASP A 114 4.00 5.38 31.65
C ASP A 114 3.05 4.16 31.73
N SER A 115 1.85 4.28 31.14
CA SER A 115 0.91 3.16 31.05
C SER A 115 1.25 2.23 29.88
N ASN A 116 0.80 0.97 29.97
CA ASN A 116 1.02 -0.02 28.92
C ASN A 116 -0.04 0.09 27.81
N GLY A 117 0.43 0.30 26.59
CA GLY A 117 -0.37 0.25 25.37
C GLY A 117 -0.01 -0.94 24.49
N GLU A 118 -0.87 -1.22 23.52
CA GLU A 118 -0.62 -2.19 22.46
C GLU A 118 -0.90 -1.54 21.09
N ILE A 119 -0.12 -1.95 20.09
CA ILE A 119 -0.39 -1.72 18.67
C ILE A 119 -0.69 -3.08 18.04
N VAL A 120 -1.77 -3.16 17.28
CA VAL A 120 -2.12 -4.34 16.50
C VAL A 120 -2.20 -3.97 15.03
N ILE A 121 -1.47 -4.72 14.21
CA ILE A 121 -1.54 -4.65 12.75
C ILE A 121 -2.30 -5.87 12.26
N ALA A 122 -3.35 -5.66 11.46
CA ALA A 122 -4.04 -6.69 10.71
C ALA A 122 -3.68 -6.57 9.22
N SER A 123 -3.22 -7.65 8.59
CA SER A 123 -2.78 -7.68 7.18
C SER A 123 -3.30 -8.89 6.42
N LEU A 124 -3.56 -8.73 5.12
CA LEU A 124 -3.76 -9.83 4.18
C LEU A 124 -2.43 -10.19 3.53
N ASP A 125 -1.76 -11.20 4.07
CA ASP A 125 -0.40 -11.56 3.64
C ASP A 125 -0.34 -12.02 2.16
N ASP A 126 -1.42 -12.56 1.60
CA ASP A 126 -1.53 -12.87 0.17
C ASP A 126 -1.24 -11.67 -0.74
N LEU A 127 -1.57 -10.45 -0.27
CA LEU A 127 -1.33 -9.21 -1.01
C LEU A 127 -0.05 -8.51 -0.57
N LEU A 128 0.24 -8.52 0.73
CA LEU A 128 1.29 -7.71 1.34
C LEU A 128 2.62 -8.46 1.51
N GLY A 129 2.62 -9.79 1.51
CA GLY A 129 3.82 -10.61 1.58
C GLY A 129 4.67 -10.49 0.31
N ILE A 130 5.98 -10.35 0.45
CA ILE A 130 6.91 -10.35 -0.70
C ILE A 130 6.85 -11.71 -1.41
N ASP A 131 6.86 -12.80 -0.65
CA ASP A 131 6.79 -14.17 -1.18
C ASP A 131 5.37 -14.73 -1.04
N PRO A 132 4.62 -14.89 -2.15
CA PRO A 132 3.28 -15.48 -2.13
C PRO A 132 3.30 -17.02 -2.08
N GLY A 133 4.48 -17.65 -2.04
CA GLY A 133 4.66 -19.10 -2.13
C GLY A 133 4.51 -19.61 -3.56
N LEU A 134 3.29 -19.64 -4.09
CA LEU A 134 2.99 -20.06 -5.46
C LEU A 134 2.66 -18.88 -6.36
N ILE A 135 3.19 -18.89 -7.58
CA ILE A 135 2.83 -17.91 -8.62
C ILE A 135 1.39 -18.18 -9.06
N ALA A 136 0.50 -17.22 -8.80
CA ALA A 136 -0.89 -17.27 -9.23
C ALA A 136 -0.98 -17.41 -10.76
N PRO A 137 -1.86 -18.25 -11.32
CA PRO A 137 -1.92 -18.48 -12.77
C PRO A 137 -2.48 -17.30 -13.56
N GLU A 138 -3.25 -16.41 -12.93
CA GLU A 138 -3.93 -15.30 -13.61
C GLU A 138 -2.99 -14.12 -13.92
N GLY A 139 -1.97 -13.91 -13.09
CA GLY A 139 -1.07 -12.78 -13.21
C GLY A 139 -0.43 -12.37 -11.89
N ILE A 140 0.05 -11.13 -11.83
CA ILE A 140 0.60 -10.55 -10.61
C ILE A 140 -0.48 -9.76 -9.88
N ARG A 141 -0.46 -9.89 -8.55
CA ARG A 141 -1.31 -9.11 -7.66
C ARG A 141 -0.56 -8.90 -6.35
N PHE A 142 -0.33 -7.64 -5.99
CA PHE A 142 0.32 -7.31 -4.72
C PHE A 142 0.05 -5.87 -4.31
N LEU A 143 0.29 -5.60 -3.03
CA LEU A 143 0.35 -4.27 -2.45
C LEU A 143 1.67 -4.13 -1.68
N ALA A 144 2.58 -3.36 -2.24
CA ALA A 144 3.84 -3.01 -1.59
C ALA A 144 3.61 -1.79 -0.70
N LEU A 145 3.82 -1.93 0.62
CA LEU A 145 3.80 -0.83 1.58
C LEU A 145 5.22 -0.64 2.16
N PRO A 146 6.09 0.16 1.51
CA PRO A 146 7.50 0.26 1.92
C PRO A 146 7.62 0.91 3.31
N PRO A 147 8.28 0.25 4.28
CA PRO A 147 8.57 0.86 5.57
C PRO A 147 9.54 2.03 5.40
N ARG A 148 9.20 3.19 5.95
CA ARG A 148 10.02 4.41 5.84
C ARG A 148 11.42 4.21 6.40
N TRP A 149 11.53 3.60 7.57
CA TRP A 149 12.82 3.35 8.22
C TRP A 149 13.77 2.54 7.33
N TRP A 150 13.24 1.53 6.62
CA TRP A 150 14.03 0.69 5.75
C TRP A 150 14.45 1.47 4.50
N VAL A 151 13.52 2.20 3.87
CA VAL A 151 13.85 3.03 2.72
C VAL A 151 14.88 4.11 3.05
N ASP A 152 14.80 4.73 4.23
CA ASP A 152 15.76 5.74 4.65
C ASP A 152 17.15 5.13 4.90
N GLN A 153 17.22 3.93 5.50
CA GLN A 153 18.47 3.18 5.66
C GLN A 153 19.11 2.82 4.29
N GLU A 154 18.32 2.34 3.34
CA GLU A 154 18.80 2.02 1.99
C GLU A 154 19.26 3.28 1.23
N ARG A 155 18.56 4.41 1.43
CA ARG A 155 18.99 5.71 0.86
C ARG A 155 20.35 6.13 1.40
N ASP A 156 20.58 6.00 2.70
CA ASP A 156 21.85 6.38 3.31
C ASP A 156 23.01 5.48 2.84
N THR A 157 22.73 4.19 2.64
CA THR A 157 23.67 3.25 2.02
C THR A 157 24.01 3.71 0.59
N LEU A 158 23.00 4.03 -0.23
CA LEU A 158 23.18 4.48 -1.60
C LEU A 158 23.92 5.83 -1.71
N ARG A 159 23.69 6.75 -0.76
CA ARG A 159 24.41 8.04 -0.69
C ARG A 159 25.90 7.87 -0.42
N THR A 160 26.26 6.82 0.33
CA THR A 160 27.66 6.51 0.64
C THR A 160 28.36 5.88 -0.56
N ASP A 161 27.64 5.06 -1.34
CA ASP A 161 28.15 4.48 -2.60
C ASP A 161 27.95 5.43 -3.79
N ARG A 162 28.85 6.42 -3.88
CA ARG A 162 28.82 7.42 -4.96
C ARG A 162 28.96 6.82 -6.36
N ALA A 163 29.65 5.69 -6.49
CA ALA A 163 29.86 5.03 -7.77
C ALA A 163 28.54 4.43 -8.26
N MET A 164 27.87 3.63 -7.41
CA MET A 164 26.55 3.08 -7.70
C MET A 164 25.50 4.17 -7.95
N GLY A 165 25.47 5.22 -7.11
CA GLY A 165 24.57 6.35 -7.31
C GLY A 165 24.78 7.04 -8.67
N SER A 166 26.05 7.24 -9.07
CA SER A 166 26.38 7.84 -10.37
C SER A 166 25.97 6.95 -11.55
N GLU A 167 26.18 5.64 -11.46
CA GLU A 167 25.79 4.67 -12.49
C GLU A 167 24.26 4.70 -12.70
N ILE A 168 23.48 4.68 -11.62
CA ILE A 168 22.02 4.73 -11.68
C ILE A 168 21.58 6.03 -12.36
N VAL A 169 22.10 7.18 -11.93
CA VAL A 169 21.71 8.47 -12.52
C VAL A 169 22.10 8.56 -14.00
N GLN A 170 23.28 8.06 -14.38
CA GLN A 170 23.69 8.03 -15.79
C GLN A 170 22.79 7.13 -16.63
N HIS A 171 22.45 5.95 -16.12
CA HIS A 171 21.51 5.03 -16.75
C HIS A 171 20.15 5.70 -16.99
N MET A 172 19.59 6.33 -15.95
CA MET A 172 18.31 7.02 -16.06
C MET A 172 18.36 8.22 -17.01
N ARG A 173 19.48 8.96 -17.07
CA ARG A 173 19.67 10.06 -18.04
C ARG A 173 19.63 9.59 -19.49
N ARG A 174 20.22 8.42 -19.79
CA ARG A 174 20.16 7.81 -21.12
C ARG A 174 18.74 7.35 -21.47
N LEU A 175 17.95 6.97 -20.46
CA LEU A 175 16.55 6.61 -20.60
C LEU A 175 15.59 7.82 -20.71
N THR A 176 16.02 9.03 -20.31
CA THR A 176 15.16 10.23 -20.27
C THR A 176 14.32 10.45 -21.53
N PRO A 177 14.83 10.30 -22.77
CA PRO A 177 14.02 10.46 -23.97
C PRO A 177 12.81 9.52 -23.98
N HIS A 178 12.99 8.27 -23.52
CA HIS A 178 11.89 7.33 -23.41
C HIS A 178 10.94 7.68 -22.26
N LEU A 179 11.46 8.05 -21.09
CA LEU A 179 10.63 8.42 -19.93
C LEU A 179 9.69 9.59 -20.28
N TYR A 180 10.14 10.52 -21.10
CA TYR A 180 9.31 11.59 -21.64
C TYR A 180 8.18 11.06 -22.54
N THR A 181 8.47 10.11 -23.43
CA THR A 181 7.44 9.52 -24.32
C THR A 181 6.32 8.80 -23.58
N ILE A 182 6.59 8.32 -22.36
CA ILE A 182 5.60 7.63 -21.52
C ILE A 182 4.97 8.57 -20.47
N GLY A 183 5.17 9.89 -20.62
CA GLY A 183 4.47 10.91 -19.84
C GLY A 183 5.07 11.24 -18.47
N ILE A 184 6.32 10.85 -18.21
CA ILE A 184 7.00 11.18 -16.95
C ILE A 184 7.51 12.62 -16.98
N ASP A 185 7.15 13.38 -15.95
CA ASP A 185 7.59 14.77 -15.79
C ASP A 185 9.09 14.85 -15.49
N THR A 186 9.81 15.72 -16.21
CA THR A 186 11.27 15.88 -16.05
C THR A 186 11.68 16.39 -14.68
N ARG A 187 10.78 17.04 -13.93
CA ARG A 187 10.99 17.46 -12.54
C ARG A 187 11.17 16.26 -11.60
N LEU A 188 10.66 15.09 -11.97
CA LEU A 188 10.89 13.83 -11.25
C LEU A 188 12.24 13.18 -11.58
N LEU A 189 12.97 13.72 -12.57
CA LEU A 189 14.20 13.12 -13.10
C LEU A 189 15.48 13.84 -12.60
N THR A 190 15.39 14.58 -11.49
CA THR A 190 16.60 15.11 -10.83
C THR A 190 17.40 13.98 -10.18
N PRO A 191 18.74 14.07 -10.08
CA PRO A 191 19.55 13.03 -9.46
C PRO A 191 19.05 12.63 -8.06
N ASP A 192 18.74 13.61 -7.21
CA ASP A 192 18.26 13.35 -5.84
C ASP A 192 16.88 12.68 -5.83
N ALA A 193 15.97 13.08 -6.72
CA ALA A 193 14.64 12.47 -6.82
C ALA A 193 14.75 11.02 -7.30
N LEU A 194 15.61 10.74 -8.29
CA LEU A 194 15.85 9.39 -8.80
C LEU A 194 16.42 8.49 -7.69
N LEU A 195 17.48 8.94 -7.00
CA LEU A 195 18.10 8.17 -5.93
C LEU A 195 17.15 7.95 -4.74
N ALA A 196 16.29 8.92 -4.43
CA ALA A 196 15.27 8.76 -3.40
C ALA A 196 14.23 7.67 -3.73
N LEU A 197 14.01 7.36 -5.01
CA LEU A 197 13.07 6.33 -5.46
C LEU A 197 13.68 4.93 -5.55
N VAL A 198 15.02 4.81 -5.60
CA VAL A 198 15.69 3.52 -5.82
C VAL A 198 15.27 2.44 -4.82
N PRO A 199 15.25 2.67 -3.48
CA PRO A 199 14.87 1.60 -2.56
C PRO A 199 13.41 1.16 -2.71
N ILE A 200 12.51 2.11 -3.02
CA ILE A 200 11.10 1.81 -3.31
C ILE A 200 11.00 0.93 -4.57
N ALA A 201 11.76 1.28 -5.61
CA ALA A 201 11.79 0.51 -6.85
C ALA A 201 12.35 -0.90 -6.65
N VAL A 202 13.42 -1.05 -5.86
CA VAL A 202 13.99 -2.36 -5.47
C VAL A 202 12.98 -3.19 -4.66
N TYR A 203 12.25 -2.53 -3.75
CA TYR A 203 11.19 -3.17 -2.98
C TYR A 203 10.08 -3.70 -3.89
N VAL A 204 9.55 -2.86 -4.79
CA VAL A 204 8.51 -3.25 -5.76
C VAL A 204 9.00 -4.36 -6.69
N ARG A 205 10.23 -4.26 -7.23
CA ARG A 205 10.83 -5.31 -8.06
C ARG A 205 10.83 -6.66 -7.32
N SER A 206 11.09 -6.67 -6.02
CA SER A 206 11.10 -7.91 -5.22
C SER A 206 9.72 -8.59 -5.17
N TYR A 207 8.62 -7.83 -5.20
CA TYR A 207 7.27 -8.41 -5.34
C TYR A 207 7.04 -9.01 -6.72
N VAL A 208 7.50 -8.32 -7.77
CA VAL A 208 7.38 -8.77 -9.16
C VAL A 208 8.18 -10.05 -9.36
N ASP A 209 9.44 -10.08 -8.91
CA ASP A 209 10.35 -11.23 -8.99
C ASP A 209 9.71 -12.51 -8.46
N ARG A 210 9.09 -12.40 -7.27
CA ARG A 210 8.43 -13.54 -6.61
C ARG A 210 7.08 -13.94 -7.22
N ARG A 211 6.58 -13.16 -8.18
CA ARG A 211 5.28 -13.36 -8.83
C ARG A 211 5.39 -13.60 -10.34
N THR A 212 6.59 -13.57 -10.90
CA THR A 212 6.83 -13.91 -12.30
C THR A 212 7.77 -15.10 -12.41
N ARG A 213 7.74 -15.78 -13.56
CA ARG A 213 8.70 -16.83 -13.91
C ARG A 213 9.86 -16.29 -14.75
N ARG A 214 9.78 -15.01 -15.16
CA ARG A 214 10.79 -14.41 -16.02
C ARG A 214 12.00 -13.99 -15.19
N PRO A 215 13.22 -14.35 -15.61
CA PRO A 215 14.41 -13.82 -14.98
C PRO A 215 14.45 -12.29 -15.18
N MET A 216 14.95 -11.58 -14.17
CA MET A 216 15.07 -10.13 -14.18
C MET A 216 16.48 -9.70 -13.77
N PHE A 217 16.92 -8.54 -14.26
CA PHE A 217 18.17 -7.96 -13.78
C PHE A 217 18.02 -7.51 -12.33
N MET A 218 19.01 -7.85 -11.49
CA MET A 218 18.99 -7.54 -10.07
C MET A 218 19.66 -6.21 -9.73
N THR A 219 20.00 -5.40 -10.73
CA THR A 219 20.62 -4.08 -10.54
C THR A 219 19.60 -3.05 -10.04
N PRO A 220 20.00 -2.07 -9.20
CA PRO A 220 19.12 -0.98 -8.77
C PRO A 220 18.66 -0.09 -9.93
N ALA A 221 19.52 0.10 -10.94
CA ALA A 221 19.19 0.87 -12.15
C ALA A 221 18.01 0.23 -12.92
N PHE A 222 18.05 -1.10 -13.13
CA PHE A 222 16.93 -1.81 -13.76
C PHE A 222 15.67 -1.78 -12.91
N ALA A 223 15.79 -1.87 -11.58
CA ALA A 223 14.64 -1.77 -10.68
C ALA A 223 13.92 -0.42 -10.86
N LEU A 224 14.66 0.69 -10.92
CA LEU A 224 14.10 2.02 -11.14
C LEU A 224 13.49 2.19 -12.54
N GLN A 225 14.12 1.65 -13.58
CA GLN A 225 13.56 1.62 -14.93
C GLN A 225 12.22 0.86 -14.94
N LEU A 226 12.19 -0.37 -14.40
CA LEU A 226 10.98 -1.19 -14.33
C LEU A 226 9.87 -0.51 -13.53
N TYR A 227 10.21 0.16 -12.43
CA TYR A 227 9.27 0.90 -11.61
C TYR A 227 8.55 2.00 -12.41
N PHE A 228 9.30 2.84 -13.12
CA PHE A 228 8.72 3.88 -13.96
C PHE A 228 7.90 3.32 -15.12
N ALA A 229 8.43 2.30 -15.81
CA ALA A 229 7.73 1.67 -16.94
C ALA A 229 6.42 1.01 -16.48
N GLY A 230 6.43 0.31 -15.35
CA GLY A 230 5.24 -0.32 -14.80
C GLY A 230 4.20 0.69 -14.30
N LEU A 231 4.61 1.83 -13.73
CA LEU A 231 3.70 2.92 -13.42
C LEU A 231 3.12 3.57 -14.68
N ALA A 232 3.91 3.75 -15.74
CA ALA A 232 3.39 4.35 -16.97
C ALA A 232 2.46 3.41 -17.76
N SER A 233 2.76 2.10 -17.76
CA SER A 233 1.95 1.09 -18.45
C SER A 233 0.69 0.68 -17.68
N GLY A 234 0.55 1.14 -16.44
CA GLY A 234 -0.56 0.77 -15.55
C GLY A 234 -0.47 -0.64 -14.97
N VAL A 235 0.69 -1.30 -15.05
CA VAL A 235 0.94 -2.55 -14.30
C VAL A 235 1.07 -2.24 -12.80
N PHE A 236 1.61 -1.07 -12.47
CA PHE A 236 1.67 -0.52 -11.13
C PHE A 236 0.78 0.72 -11.01
N SER A 237 0.28 0.99 -9.81
CA SER A 237 -0.43 2.24 -9.51
C SER A 237 -0.14 2.69 -8.09
N LEU A 238 -0.06 4.01 -7.91
CA LEU A 238 -0.12 4.66 -6.61
C LEU A 238 -1.56 4.72 -6.10
N ALA A 239 -1.72 4.95 -4.80
CA ALA A 239 -3.03 5.14 -4.18
C ALA A 239 -3.77 6.34 -4.78
N SER A 240 -5.10 6.24 -4.84
CA SER A 240 -5.96 7.39 -5.12
C SER A 240 -5.95 8.31 -3.89
N SER A 241 -5.76 9.61 -4.09
CA SER A 241 -5.99 10.57 -2.99
C SER A 241 -7.48 10.58 -2.67
N SER A 242 -7.86 10.69 -1.40
CA SER A 242 -9.26 10.73 -0.96
C SER A 242 -10.08 11.84 -1.64
N ALA A 243 -9.44 12.93 -2.08
CA ALA A 243 -10.04 14.00 -2.87
C ALA A 243 -10.29 13.65 -4.36
N SER A 244 -9.70 12.58 -4.89
CA SER A 244 -9.70 12.24 -6.32
C SER A 244 -10.79 11.27 -6.78
N ARG A 245 -11.62 10.72 -5.89
CA ARG A 245 -12.76 9.87 -6.29
C ARG A 245 -13.73 10.57 -7.25
N ALA A 246 -13.86 11.89 -7.14
CA ALA A 246 -14.73 12.71 -8.00
C ALA A 246 -13.97 13.57 -9.03
N ASN A 247 -12.69 13.90 -8.77
CA ASN A 247 -11.90 14.84 -9.57
C ASN A 247 -10.61 14.19 -10.06
N TYR A 248 -10.74 13.26 -11.01
CA TYR A 248 -9.60 12.76 -11.77
C TYR A 248 -9.01 13.81 -12.73
N LYS A 249 -9.67 14.96 -12.86
CA LYS A 249 -9.23 16.03 -13.77
C LYS A 249 -8.14 16.87 -13.11
N ASP A 250 -6.96 16.78 -13.70
CA ASP A 250 -5.95 17.84 -13.81
C ASP A 250 -5.67 18.61 -12.51
N ASN A 251 -5.03 17.94 -11.54
CA ASN A 251 -4.20 18.70 -10.62
C ASN A 251 -2.81 18.88 -11.27
N PRO A 252 -2.51 20.01 -11.93
CA PRO A 252 -1.21 20.22 -12.59
C PRO A 252 -0.02 20.20 -11.61
N SER A 253 -0.28 20.24 -10.30
CA SER A 253 0.76 20.09 -9.27
C SER A 253 1.04 18.62 -8.89
N ASP A 254 0.17 17.67 -9.25
CA ASP A 254 0.40 16.25 -9.00
C ASP A 254 1.30 15.66 -10.10
N LEU A 255 2.62 15.75 -9.90
CA LEU A 255 3.63 15.17 -10.79
C LEU A 255 3.44 13.66 -11.01
N TRP A 256 2.71 13.00 -10.11
CA TRP A 256 2.47 11.56 -10.14
C TRP A 256 1.09 11.20 -10.71
N HIS A 257 0.39 12.13 -11.34
CA HIS A 257 -0.93 11.87 -11.91
C HIS A 257 -0.92 10.68 -12.90
N PHE A 258 0.13 10.59 -13.73
CA PHE A 258 0.32 9.48 -14.70
C PHE A 258 0.40 8.09 -14.04
N ALA A 259 0.79 8.04 -12.77
CA ALA A 259 1.02 6.84 -12.00
C ALA A 259 -0.20 6.40 -11.17
N ARG A 260 -1.32 7.13 -11.27
CA ARG A 260 -2.59 6.75 -10.66
C ARG A 260 -3.49 6.23 -11.77
N HIS A 261 -3.87 4.97 -11.69
CA HIS A 261 -4.68 4.31 -12.71
C HIS A 261 -6.11 4.05 -12.25
N LYS A 262 -7.07 4.12 -13.19
CA LYS A 262 -8.49 3.93 -12.90
C LYS A 262 -8.80 2.57 -12.29
N TRP A 263 -8.09 1.52 -12.73
CA TRP A 263 -8.25 0.18 -12.15
C TRP A 263 -7.85 0.14 -10.67
N ALA A 264 -7.06 1.10 -10.18
CA ALA A 264 -6.67 1.20 -8.78
C ALA A 264 -7.46 2.29 -8.02
N ALA A 265 -8.61 2.75 -8.53
CA ALA A 265 -9.39 3.81 -7.88
C ALA A 265 -9.88 3.46 -6.46
N SER A 266 -9.93 2.16 -6.13
CA SER A 266 -10.25 1.66 -4.78
C SER A 266 -9.01 1.33 -3.94
N PHE A 267 -7.80 1.61 -4.45
CA PHE A 267 -6.57 1.63 -3.67
C PHE A 267 -6.49 2.96 -2.93
N ILE A 268 -6.72 2.93 -1.62
CA ILE A 268 -6.81 4.11 -0.76
C ILE A 268 -5.93 3.89 0.45
N GLU A 269 -5.11 4.88 0.75
CA GLU A 269 -4.31 4.96 1.96
C GLU A 269 -4.82 6.10 2.84
N GLU A 270 -5.00 5.83 4.12
CA GLU A 270 -5.30 6.85 5.11
C GLU A 270 -4.30 6.74 6.26
N GLU A 271 -3.58 7.84 6.52
CA GLU A 271 -2.62 8.00 7.61
C GLU A 271 -1.44 7.00 7.61
N THR A 272 -1.13 6.34 6.49
CA THR A 272 0.00 5.40 6.38
C THR A 272 1.35 6.08 6.67
N GLY A 273 1.49 7.36 6.32
CA GLY A 273 2.67 8.16 6.65
C GLY A 273 2.92 8.29 8.16
N ALA A 274 1.85 8.46 8.96
CA ALA A 274 1.94 8.67 10.40
C ALA A 274 2.39 7.40 11.17
N VAL A 275 2.19 6.23 10.57
CA VAL A 275 2.64 4.93 11.10
C VAL A 275 3.97 4.47 10.50
N GLY A 276 4.70 5.37 9.82
CA GLY A 276 6.03 5.09 9.30
C GLY A 276 6.06 4.29 8.01
N LEU A 277 5.02 4.36 7.18
CA LEU A 277 5.02 3.84 5.82
C LEU A 277 5.27 4.98 4.81
N LEU A 278 5.83 4.63 3.66
CA LEU A 278 5.81 5.47 2.46
C LEU A 278 4.54 5.19 1.64
N PRO A 279 4.20 6.06 0.66
CA PRO A 279 3.10 5.78 -0.26
C PRO A 279 3.23 4.38 -0.86
N GLY A 280 2.15 3.61 -0.78
CA GLY A 280 2.09 2.26 -1.26
C GLY A 280 1.98 2.17 -2.78
N ILE A 281 2.34 1.01 -3.30
CA ILE A 281 2.30 0.68 -4.72
C ILE A 281 1.50 -0.60 -4.91
N ALA A 282 0.41 -0.51 -5.65
CA ALA A 282 -0.37 -1.66 -6.07
C ALA A 282 0.16 -2.20 -7.39
N GLY A 283 0.31 -3.52 -7.51
CA GLY A 283 0.59 -4.21 -8.76
C GLY A 283 -0.58 -5.10 -9.17
N TYR A 284 -1.05 -4.95 -10.41
CA TYR A 284 -2.11 -5.76 -10.98
C TYR A 284 -1.99 -5.86 -12.50
N ALA A 285 -1.70 -7.06 -13.00
CA ALA A 285 -1.62 -7.32 -14.44
C ALA A 285 -1.66 -8.81 -14.73
N SER A 286 -2.10 -9.18 -15.93
CA SER A 286 -1.96 -10.55 -16.42
C SER A 286 -0.50 -10.91 -16.65
N HIS A 287 -0.15 -12.20 -16.62
CA HIS A 287 1.22 -12.63 -16.94
C HIS A 287 1.66 -12.20 -18.33
N ALA A 288 0.76 -12.19 -19.32
CA ALA A 288 1.09 -11.71 -20.66
C ALA A 288 1.53 -10.24 -20.66
N ALA A 289 0.83 -9.37 -19.92
CA ALA A 289 1.18 -7.95 -19.82
C ALA A 289 2.49 -7.75 -19.06
N VAL A 290 2.73 -8.50 -17.98
CA VAL A 290 3.98 -8.45 -17.21
C VAL A 290 5.15 -8.96 -18.03
N ASP A 291 4.99 -10.08 -18.73
CA ASP A 291 6.02 -10.65 -19.60
C ASP A 291 6.39 -9.68 -20.72
N GLN A 292 5.41 -9.03 -21.34
CA GLN A 292 5.65 -8.02 -22.36
C GLN A 292 6.41 -6.82 -21.80
N LEU A 293 6.02 -6.33 -20.62
CA LEU A 293 6.74 -5.25 -19.93
C LEU A 293 8.19 -5.64 -19.63
N LEU A 294 8.40 -6.81 -19.01
CA LEU A 294 9.73 -7.30 -18.64
C LEU A 294 10.63 -7.52 -19.86
N ALA A 295 10.11 -8.11 -20.94
CA ALA A 295 10.87 -8.31 -22.17
C ALA A 295 11.26 -6.97 -22.81
N THR A 296 10.33 -6.02 -22.89
CA THR A 296 10.58 -4.69 -23.46
C THR A 296 11.64 -3.94 -22.66
N GLU A 297 11.51 -3.93 -21.34
CA GLU A 297 12.43 -3.19 -20.47
C GLU A 297 13.78 -3.88 -20.34
N ALA A 298 13.85 -5.21 -20.38
CA ALA A 298 15.13 -5.93 -20.44
C ALA A 298 15.90 -5.61 -21.72
N ALA A 299 15.24 -5.62 -22.88
CA ALA A 299 15.87 -5.24 -24.15
C ALA A 299 16.37 -3.79 -24.14
N ARG A 300 15.55 -2.88 -23.59
CA ARG A 300 15.93 -1.46 -23.43
C ARG A 300 17.11 -1.28 -22.48
N TYR A 301 17.14 -2.03 -21.38
CA TYR A 301 18.23 -1.99 -20.41
C TYR A 301 19.55 -2.36 -21.07
N VAL A 302 19.59 -3.47 -21.82
CA VAL A 302 20.78 -3.92 -22.56
C VAL A 302 21.24 -2.87 -23.57
N ALA A 303 20.32 -2.32 -24.37
CA ALA A 303 20.65 -1.28 -25.35
C ALA A 303 21.30 -0.03 -24.71
N VAL A 304 20.83 0.36 -23.53
CA VAL A 304 21.41 1.50 -22.77
C VAL A 304 22.80 1.17 -22.22
N GLN A 305 23.05 -0.08 -21.84
CA GLN A 305 24.36 -0.52 -21.35
C GLN A 305 25.39 -0.65 -22.50
N GLU A 306 24.99 -1.16 -23.66
CA GLU A 306 25.86 -1.25 -24.84
C GLU A 306 26.33 0.13 -25.30
N TRP A 307 25.43 1.12 -25.30
CA TRP A 307 25.79 2.52 -25.57
C TRP A 307 26.83 3.09 -24.60
N ALA A 308 26.85 2.63 -23.34
CA ALA A 308 27.83 3.04 -22.35
C ALA A 308 29.24 2.58 -22.73
N HIS A 309 29.36 1.36 -23.27
CA HIS A 309 30.63 0.76 -23.64
C HIS A 309 31.21 1.36 -24.93
N VAL A 310 30.38 1.83 -25.85
CA VAL A 310 30.84 2.48 -27.10
C VAL A 310 31.32 3.91 -26.85
N ALA A 311 30.78 4.58 -25.83
CA ALA A 311 31.10 5.98 -25.52
C ALA A 311 32.26 6.17 -24.52
N ALA A 312 32.78 5.10 -23.93
CA ALA A 312 33.89 5.08 -22.97
C ALA A 312 35.20 4.71 -23.69
#